data_AF-A0A7J4FYD9-F1
#
_entry.id   AF-A0A7J4FYD9-F1
#
_cell.length_a   1.000
_cell.length_b   1.000
_cell.length_c   1.000
_cell.angle_alpha   90.00
_cell.angle_beta   90.00
_cell.angle_gamma   90.00
#
_symmetry.space_group_name_H-M   'P 1'
#
loop_
_entity.id
_entity.type
_entity.pdbx_description
1 polymer ?
#
loop_
_entity_poly.entity_id
_entity_poly.type
_entity_poly.pdbx_seq_one_letter_code
_entity_poly.pdbx_strand_id
1 'polypeptide(L)'
;MLSKITVEIIKIRKYIAILATLLSLTIFIYHIGRALIGLDPLYPFGENMVSYEIVVIPNVVFMKPATMAVIFGYIAVLTTLSHISEYAIRRWNEKEFFTIELVTGTLLFISGYEILFNFTLWSALIASMASSGTVYGNIDLIINTFPNPETPWNIVFATKIMYLIFVSSATSFYYVNKWKLIKREIKSYEKKK
;
A
#
# COMPACT_ATOMS: atom_id res chain seq x y z
N MET A 1 16.91 2.72 32.90
CA MET A 1 17.14 1.63 31.93
C MET A 1 16.00 1.55 30.90
N LEU A 2 14.73 1.51 31.34
CA LEU A 2 13.55 1.50 30.46
C LEU A 2 13.49 2.68 29.46
N SER A 3 13.83 3.90 29.87
CA SER A 3 13.82 5.07 28.98
C SER A 3 14.81 4.98 27.81
N LYS A 4 15.99 4.37 28.01
CA LYS A 4 16.97 4.17 26.94
C LYS A 4 16.48 3.15 25.91
N ILE A 5 15.86 2.06 26.37
CA ILE A 5 15.30 1.02 25.51
C ILE A 5 14.18 1.60 24.64
N THR A 6 13.28 2.41 25.20
CA THR A 6 12.21 3.06 24.44
C THR A 6 12.75 3.99 23.35
N VAL A 7 13.79 4.77 23.64
CA VAL A 7 14.43 5.67 22.66
C VAL A 7 15.08 4.89 21.52
N GLU A 8 15.78 3.80 21.82
CA GLU A 8 16.38 2.94 20.80
C GLU A 8 15.32 2.28 19.89
N ILE A 9 14.21 1.80 20.46
CA ILE A 9 13.11 1.23 19.67
C ILE A 9 12.51 2.26 18.70
N ILE A 10 12.34 3.52 19.14
CA ILE A 10 11.82 4.59 18.28
C ILE A 10 12.78 4.88 17.11
N LYS A 11 14.09 4.93 17.38
CA LYS A 11 15.10 5.10 16.31
C LYS A 11 15.05 3.95 15.32
N ILE A 12 15.02 2.71 15.78
CA ILE A 12 14.94 1.51 14.94
C ILE A 12 13.71 1.59 14.02
N ARG A 13 12.53 1.92 14.56
CA ARG A 13 11.30 2.08 13.76
C ARG A 13 11.46 3.14 12.67
N LYS A 14 12.10 4.27 12.97
CA LYS A 14 12.39 5.32 11.98
C LYS A 14 13.30 4.81 10.86
N TYR A 15 14.38 4.09 11.19
CA TYR A 15 15.28 3.54 10.17
C TYR A 15 14.61 2.50 9.28
N ILE A 16 13.78 1.63 9.88
CA ILE A 16 12.98 0.65 9.12
C ILE A 16 12.00 1.38 8.18
N ALA A 17 11.33 2.43 8.66
CA ALA A 17 10.41 3.21 7.83
C ALA A 17 11.11 3.81 6.61
N ILE A 18 12.28 4.43 6.80
CA ILE A 18 13.07 5.02 5.72
C ILE A 18 13.52 3.93 4.73
N LEU A 19 14.10 2.84 5.23
CA LEU A 19 14.58 1.75 4.39
C LEU A 19 13.45 1.13 3.56
N ALA A 20 12.33 0.81 4.19
CA ALA A 20 11.17 0.23 3.52
C ALA A 20 10.57 1.19 2.48
N THR A 21 10.55 2.49 2.77
CA THR A 21 10.12 3.52 1.79
C THR A 21 11.05 3.53 0.58
N LEU A 22 12.36 3.54 0.79
CA LEU A 22 13.34 3.55 -0.28
C LEU A 22 13.26 2.28 -1.13
N LEU A 23 13.10 1.10 -0.52
CA LEU A 23 12.93 -0.16 -1.24
C LEU A 23 11.66 -0.15 -2.10
N SER A 24 10.52 0.24 -1.51
CA SER A 24 9.24 0.33 -2.25
C SER A 24 9.34 1.29 -3.42
N LEU A 25 9.88 2.50 -3.22
CA LEU A 25 10.01 3.51 -4.26
C LEU A 25 10.99 3.08 -5.35
N THR A 26 12.11 2.46 -4.97
CA THR A 26 13.11 1.97 -5.94
C THR A 26 12.49 0.95 -6.89
N ILE A 27 11.69 0.02 -6.38
CA ILE A 27 11.01 -0.98 -7.22
C ILE A 27 10.04 -0.30 -8.19
N PHE A 28 9.19 0.63 -7.72
CA PHE A 28 8.28 1.37 -8.60
C PHE A 28 9.02 2.20 -9.65
N ILE A 29 10.00 3.01 -9.23
CA ILE A 29 10.76 3.89 -10.13
C ILE A 29 11.52 3.07 -11.16
N TYR A 30 12.13 1.94 -10.77
CA TYR A 30 12.85 1.07 -11.68
C TYR A 30 11.93 0.50 -12.77
N HIS A 31 10.77 -0.04 -12.39
CA HIS A 31 9.84 -0.65 -13.36
C HIS A 31 9.11 0.36 -14.23
N ILE A 32 8.69 1.49 -13.67
CA ILE A 32 8.11 2.59 -14.45
C ILE A 32 9.18 3.16 -15.39
N GLY A 33 10.41 3.37 -14.90
CA GLY A 33 11.52 3.86 -15.68
C GLY A 33 11.84 2.97 -16.88
N ARG A 34 11.93 1.64 -16.68
CA ARG A 34 12.13 0.67 -17.76
C ARG A 34 11.04 0.74 -18.84
N ALA A 35 9.79 0.88 -18.44
CA ALA A 35 8.67 1.01 -19.36
C ALA A 35 8.75 2.33 -20.16
N LEU A 36 9.12 3.44 -19.51
CA LEU A 36 9.23 4.75 -20.16
C LEU A 36 10.38 4.85 -21.16
N ILE A 37 11.50 4.17 -20.92
CA ILE A 37 12.65 4.15 -21.85
C ILE A 37 12.54 3.06 -22.93
N GLY A 38 11.42 2.32 -22.97
CA GLY A 38 11.15 1.30 -23.98
C GLY A 38 11.86 -0.04 -23.78
N LEU A 39 12.39 -0.33 -22.58
CA LEU A 39 12.93 -1.66 -22.24
C LEU A 39 11.81 -2.68 -21.96
N ASP A 40 10.67 -2.21 -21.46
CA ASP A 40 9.46 -3.00 -21.24
C ASP A 40 8.27 -2.32 -21.95
N PRO A 41 7.22 -3.07 -22.33
CA PRO A 41 6.00 -2.45 -22.85
C PRO A 41 5.36 -1.52 -21.82
N LEU A 42 4.99 -0.31 -22.25
CA LEU A 42 4.32 0.68 -21.40
C LEU A 42 2.91 0.25 -21.01
N TYR A 43 2.23 -0.40 -21.95
CA TYR A 43 0.91 -0.97 -21.77
C TYR A 43 0.92 -2.46 -22.05
N PRO A 44 0.15 -3.26 -21.30
CA PRO A 44 -0.71 -2.88 -20.18
C PRO A 44 0.04 -2.34 -18.95
N PHE A 45 -0.46 -1.25 -18.35
CA PHE A 45 0.24 -0.57 -17.28
C PHE A 45 0.42 -1.49 -16.08
N GLY A 46 1.66 -1.60 -15.61
CA GLY A 46 2.06 -2.45 -14.47
C GLY A 46 2.23 -3.93 -14.80
N GLU A 47 2.06 -4.36 -16.06
CA GLU A 47 2.29 -5.74 -16.47
C GLU A 47 3.73 -6.19 -16.16
N ASN A 48 4.73 -5.36 -16.46
CA ASN A 48 6.14 -5.66 -16.18
C ASN A 48 6.47 -5.87 -14.69
N MET A 49 5.56 -5.52 -13.77
CA MET A 49 5.70 -5.75 -12.33
C MET A 49 5.00 -7.03 -11.85
N VAL A 50 4.27 -7.73 -12.73
CA VAL A 50 3.53 -8.94 -12.41
C VAL A 50 3.82 -10.13 -13.34
N SER A 51 4.48 -9.91 -14.49
CA SER A 51 4.75 -10.95 -15.47
C SER A 51 5.84 -11.94 -15.09
N TYR A 52 6.70 -11.61 -14.12
CA TYR A 52 7.78 -12.48 -13.69
C TYR A 52 7.97 -12.43 -12.17
N GLU A 53 8.71 -13.41 -11.67
CA GLU A 53 8.99 -13.57 -10.25
C GLU A 53 10.47 -13.38 -9.96
N ILE A 54 10.76 -12.80 -8.80
CA ILE A 54 12.10 -12.63 -8.26
C ILE A 54 12.28 -13.64 -7.13
N VAL A 55 13.42 -14.33 -7.15
CA VAL A 55 13.81 -15.25 -6.08
C VAL A 55 14.23 -14.42 -4.87
N VAL A 56 13.43 -14.46 -3.80
CA VAL A 56 13.72 -13.77 -2.54
C VAL A 56 14.49 -14.69 -1.59
N ILE A 57 14.02 -15.93 -1.45
CA ILE A 57 14.71 -16.98 -0.72
C ILE A 57 14.93 -18.13 -1.70
N PRO A 58 16.17 -18.54 -1.99
CA PRO A 58 16.47 -19.61 -2.93
C PRO A 58 15.61 -20.85 -2.66
N ASN A 59 14.84 -21.27 -3.68
CA ASN A 59 13.96 -22.44 -3.66
C ASN A 59 12.82 -22.42 -2.62
N VAL A 60 12.52 -21.28 -1.98
CA VAL A 60 11.45 -21.20 -0.97
C VAL A 60 10.45 -20.09 -1.30
N VAL A 61 10.94 -18.89 -1.63
CA VAL A 61 10.07 -17.72 -1.78
C VAL A 61 10.37 -17.01 -3.09
N PHE A 62 9.36 -16.99 -3.95
CA PHE A 62 9.32 -16.26 -5.21
C PHE A 62 8.27 -15.16 -5.08
N MET A 63 8.63 -13.94 -5.47
CA MET A 63 7.73 -12.80 -5.36
C MET A 63 7.80 -11.93 -6.59
N LYS A 64 6.62 -11.50 -7.05
CA LYS A 64 6.51 -10.50 -8.10
C LYS A 64 7.02 -9.15 -7.61
N PRO A 65 7.64 -8.31 -8.47
CA PRO A 65 8.05 -6.97 -8.11
C PRO A 65 6.93 -6.14 -7.45
N ALA A 66 5.72 -6.18 -7.99
CA ALA A 66 4.56 -5.51 -7.40
C ALA A 66 4.27 -5.98 -5.96
N THR A 67 4.38 -7.28 -5.69
CA THR A 67 4.13 -7.84 -4.36
C THR A 67 5.16 -7.32 -3.36
N MET A 68 6.44 -7.29 -3.73
CA MET A 68 7.50 -6.74 -2.87
C MET A 68 7.31 -5.25 -2.60
N ALA A 69 6.98 -4.47 -3.63
CA ALA A 69 6.71 -3.04 -3.49
C ALA A 69 5.55 -2.79 -2.51
N VAL A 70 4.46 -3.56 -2.60
CA VAL A 70 3.33 -3.48 -1.67
C VAL A 70 3.73 -3.82 -0.23
N ILE A 71 4.50 -4.89 -0.02
CA ILE A 71 4.94 -5.28 1.33
C ILE A 71 5.82 -4.18 1.94
N PHE A 72 6.84 -3.71 1.22
CA PHE A 72 7.71 -2.65 1.72
C PHE A 72 6.95 -1.34 1.93
N GLY A 73 6.05 -0.96 1.01
CA GLY A 73 5.21 0.20 1.16
C GLY A 73 4.34 0.15 2.42
N TYR A 74 3.74 -1.00 2.71
CA TYR A 74 2.92 -1.16 3.92
C TYR A 74 3.77 -1.15 5.20
N ILE A 75 4.92 -1.82 5.21
CA ILE A 75 5.88 -1.76 6.33
C ILE A 75 6.30 -0.31 6.60
N ALA A 76 6.58 0.47 5.54
CA ALA A 76 6.93 1.88 5.67
C ALA A 76 5.82 2.68 6.36
N VAL A 77 4.56 2.52 5.94
CA VAL A 77 3.41 3.20 6.57
C VAL A 77 3.26 2.78 8.04
N LEU A 78 3.24 1.49 8.31
CA LEU A 78 3.06 0.95 9.67
C LEU A 78 4.13 1.48 10.62
N THR A 79 5.39 1.40 10.20
CA THR A 79 6.51 1.84 11.03
C THR A 79 6.56 3.36 11.20
N THR A 80 6.22 4.12 10.15
CA THR A 80 6.09 5.59 10.20
C THR A 80 5.06 6.01 11.26
N LEU A 81 3.85 5.47 11.19
CA LEU A 81 2.79 5.79 12.14
C LEU A 81 3.16 5.32 13.56
N SER A 82 3.78 4.15 13.69
CA SER A 82 4.18 3.61 15.00
C SER A 82 5.28 4.42 15.73
N HIS A 83 5.99 5.32 15.04
CA HIS A 83 7.06 6.12 15.61
C HIS A 83 6.67 7.58 15.87
N ILE A 84 5.45 8.01 15.53
CA ILE A 84 5.00 9.39 15.77
C ILE A 84 4.99 9.64 17.29
N SER A 85 5.71 10.67 17.73
CA SER A 85 5.89 10.98 19.14
C SER A 85 4.67 11.67 19.74
N GLU A 86 4.48 11.51 21.05
CA GLU A 86 3.45 12.27 21.81
C GLU A 86 3.59 13.78 21.64
N TYR A 87 4.83 14.26 21.50
CA TYR A 87 5.10 15.66 21.21
C TYR A 87 4.50 16.13 19.88
N ALA A 88 4.59 15.30 18.83
CA ALA A 88 3.95 15.58 17.56
C ALA A 88 2.42 15.55 17.68
N ILE A 89 1.87 14.55 18.38
CA ILE A 89 0.42 14.40 18.63
C ILE A 89 -0.16 15.62 19.37
N ARG A 90 0.57 16.15 20.37
CA ARG A 90 0.16 17.34 21.14
C ARG A 90 0.05 18.61 20.29
N ARG A 91 0.89 18.74 19.27
CA ARG A 91 0.89 19.90 18.36
C ARG A 91 -0.31 19.93 17.44
N TRP A 92 -0.89 18.77 17.11
CA TRP A 92 -2.00 18.72 16.17
C TRP A 92 -3.29 19.27 16.78
N ASN A 93 -4.03 20.09 16.05
CA ASN A 93 -5.33 20.64 16.40
C ASN A 93 -6.48 19.72 15.94
N GLU A 94 -7.72 20.01 16.36
CA GLU A 94 -8.87 19.16 16.02
C GLU A 94 -9.19 19.16 14.51
N LYS A 95 -8.89 20.25 13.80
CA LYS A 95 -9.08 20.33 12.34
C LYS A 95 -8.12 19.40 11.61
N GLU A 96 -6.86 19.35 12.03
CA GLU A 96 -5.85 18.46 11.44
C GLU A 96 -6.23 16.98 11.63
N PHE A 97 -6.65 16.60 12.84
CA PHE A 97 -7.16 15.25 13.08
C PHE A 97 -8.37 14.92 12.19
N PHE A 98 -9.33 15.83 12.10
CA PHE A 98 -10.51 15.65 11.25
C PHE A 98 -10.15 15.53 9.77
N THR A 99 -9.22 16.35 9.26
CA THR A 99 -8.78 16.28 7.87
C THR A 99 -8.12 14.95 7.55
N ILE A 100 -7.20 14.47 8.41
CA ILE A 100 -6.52 13.18 8.17
C ILE A 100 -7.54 12.04 8.24
N GLU A 101 -8.46 12.07 9.21
CA GLU A 101 -9.55 11.09 9.34
C GLU A 101 -10.45 11.06 8.10
N LEU A 102 -10.84 12.23 7.58
CA LEU A 102 -11.65 12.35 6.38
C LEU A 102 -10.94 11.80 5.14
N VAL A 103 -9.67 12.19 4.94
CA VAL A 103 -8.86 11.73 3.79
C VAL A 103 -8.64 10.23 3.85
N THR A 104 -8.20 9.72 5.00
CA THR A 104 -7.91 8.28 5.16
C THR A 104 -9.20 7.45 5.10
N GLY A 105 -10.30 7.92 5.67
CA GLY A 105 -11.61 7.26 5.55
C GLY A 105 -12.14 7.25 4.11
N THR A 106 -11.95 8.33 3.35
CA THR A 106 -12.35 8.40 1.94
C THR A 106 -11.51 7.47 1.07
N LEU A 107 -10.18 7.48 1.23
CA LEU A 107 -9.28 6.57 0.52
C LEU A 107 -9.58 5.10 0.85
N LEU A 108 -9.89 4.80 2.12
CA LEU A 108 -10.32 3.47 2.55
C LEU A 108 -11.58 3.01 1.81
N PHE A 109 -12.59 3.88 1.71
CA PHE A 109 -13.84 3.56 1.01
C PHE A 109 -13.62 3.32 -0.49
N ILE A 110 -12.92 4.25 -1.16
CA ILE A 110 -12.67 4.17 -2.61
C ILE A 110 -11.83 2.93 -2.95
N SER A 111 -10.72 2.72 -2.24
CA SER A 111 -9.85 1.55 -2.49
C SER A 111 -10.54 0.23 -2.16
N GLY A 112 -11.41 0.20 -1.14
CA GLY A 112 -12.22 -0.97 -0.82
C GLY A 112 -13.17 -1.33 -1.96
N TYR A 113 -13.86 -0.33 -2.53
CA TYR A 113 -14.68 -0.51 -3.72
C TYR A 113 -13.86 -1.02 -4.91
N GLU A 114 -12.71 -0.41 -5.19
CA GLU A 114 -11.84 -0.79 -6.31
C GLU A 114 -11.29 -2.21 -6.19
N ILE A 115 -10.98 -2.68 -4.98
CA ILE A 115 -10.57 -4.08 -4.75
C ILE A 115 -11.71 -5.03 -5.14
N LEU A 116 -12.94 -4.76 -4.69
CA LEU A 116 -14.10 -5.59 -5.01
C LEU A 116 -14.41 -5.55 -6.50
N PHE A 117 -14.34 -4.37 -7.12
CA PHE A 117 -14.51 -4.20 -8.56
C PHE A 117 -13.48 -5.04 -9.34
N ASN A 118 -12.20 -4.91 -9.01
CA ASN A 118 -11.13 -5.66 -9.68
C ASN A 118 -11.28 -7.18 -9.50
N PHE A 119 -11.61 -7.67 -8.30
CA PHE A 119 -11.87 -9.11 -8.08
C PHE A 119 -13.08 -9.61 -8.85
N THR A 120 -14.15 -8.81 -8.94
CA THR A 120 -15.35 -9.16 -9.70
C THR A 120 -15.02 -9.25 -11.20
N LEU A 121 -14.33 -8.24 -11.73
CA LEU A 121 -13.91 -8.19 -13.13
C LEU A 121 -12.95 -9.35 -13.47
N TRP A 122 -11.95 -9.59 -12.61
CA TRP A 122 -10.98 -10.68 -12.77
C TRP A 122 -11.68 -12.04 -12.82
N SER A 123 -12.60 -12.29 -11.89
CA SER A 123 -13.37 -13.54 -11.82
C SER A 123 -14.27 -13.73 -13.05
N ALA A 124 -14.94 -12.67 -13.50
CA ALA A 124 -15.78 -12.71 -14.70
C ALA A 124 -14.97 -13.00 -15.97
N LEU A 125 -13.79 -12.39 -16.12
CA LEU A 125 -12.90 -12.64 -17.25
C LEU A 125 -12.34 -14.07 -17.24
N ILE A 126 -11.95 -14.60 -16.08
CA ILE A 126 -11.54 -16.01 -15.93
C ILE A 126 -12.70 -16.94 -16.32
N ALA A 127 -13.92 -16.70 -15.84
CA ALA A 127 -15.08 -17.51 -16.20
C ALA A 127 -15.42 -17.47 -17.70
N SER A 128 -15.26 -16.29 -18.34
CA SER A 128 -15.43 -16.14 -19.79
C SER A 128 -14.36 -16.91 -20.58
N MET A 129 -13.10 -16.85 -20.15
CA MET A 129 -12.01 -17.64 -20.74
C MET A 129 -12.26 -19.14 -20.54
N ALA A 130 -12.83 -19.54 -19.40
CA ALA A 130 -13.21 -20.93 -19.15
C ALA A 130 -14.32 -21.44 -20.06
N SER A 131 -15.35 -20.62 -20.25
CA SER A 131 -16.48 -20.97 -21.11
C SER A 131 -16.09 -21.06 -22.58
N SER A 132 -15.03 -20.35 -23.00
CA SER A 132 -14.50 -20.39 -24.37
C SER A 132 -13.43 -21.48 -24.60
N GLY A 133 -13.10 -22.29 -23.57
CA GLY A 133 -12.07 -23.32 -23.66
C GLY A 133 -10.63 -22.80 -23.59
N THR A 134 -10.44 -21.54 -23.16
CA THR A 134 -9.18 -20.80 -23.21
C THR A 134 -8.49 -20.63 -21.83
N VAL A 135 -8.84 -21.46 -20.82
CA VAL A 135 -8.28 -21.36 -19.44
C VAL A 135 -6.76 -21.54 -19.37
N TYR A 136 -6.11 -21.96 -20.45
CA TYR A 136 -4.68 -22.19 -20.50
C TYR A 136 -3.82 -20.91 -20.45
N GLY A 137 -4.44 -19.72 -20.45
CA GLY A 137 -3.75 -18.43 -20.33
C GLY A 137 -3.27 -18.11 -18.91
N ASN A 138 -2.18 -17.36 -18.81
CA ASN A 138 -1.70 -16.83 -17.53
C ASN A 138 -2.71 -15.81 -16.95
N ILE A 139 -3.41 -16.18 -15.88
CA ILE A 139 -4.43 -15.35 -15.21
C ILE A 139 -3.88 -14.04 -14.65
N ASP A 140 -2.56 -13.91 -14.50
CA ASP A 140 -1.90 -12.68 -14.07
C ASP A 140 -1.77 -11.63 -15.18
N LEU A 141 -1.98 -12.02 -16.43
CA LEU A 141 -1.92 -11.13 -17.60
C LEU A 141 -3.31 -10.60 -17.99
N ILE A 142 -4.33 -10.81 -17.16
CA ILE A 142 -5.67 -10.27 -17.41
C ILE A 142 -5.65 -8.76 -17.24
N ILE A 143 -6.22 -8.06 -18.22
CA ILE A 143 -6.23 -6.60 -18.31
C ILE A 143 -7.65 -6.03 -18.30
N ASN A 144 -7.77 -4.80 -17.82
CA ASN A 144 -8.96 -3.99 -18.00
C ASN A 144 -8.72 -2.99 -19.15
N THR A 145 -9.47 -3.15 -20.24
CA THR A 145 -9.44 -2.26 -21.42
C THR A 145 -10.49 -1.15 -21.36
N PHE A 146 -11.34 -1.12 -20.33
CA PHE A 146 -12.34 -0.06 -20.16
C PHE A 146 -11.81 1.06 -19.23
N PRO A 147 -12.10 2.34 -19.49
CA PRO A 147 -12.87 2.87 -20.63
C PRO A 147 -12.03 3.05 -21.91
N ASN A 148 -10.69 3.03 -21.82
CA ASN A 148 -9.82 3.25 -22.96
C ASN A 148 -8.96 2.01 -23.28
N PRO A 149 -9.24 1.31 -24.41
CA PRO A 149 -8.48 0.14 -24.81
C PRO A 149 -7.02 0.42 -25.19
N GLU A 150 -6.67 1.67 -25.51
CA GLU A 150 -5.30 2.07 -25.86
C GLU A 150 -4.37 2.15 -24.65
N THR A 151 -4.95 2.31 -23.45
CA THR A 151 -4.20 2.45 -22.19
C THR A 151 -4.69 1.47 -21.13
N PRO A 152 -4.64 0.14 -21.39
CA PRO A 152 -5.18 -0.86 -20.49
C PRO A 152 -4.32 -0.98 -19.22
N TRP A 153 -4.98 -1.36 -18.12
CA TRP A 153 -4.32 -1.64 -16.85
C TRP A 153 -4.29 -3.14 -16.59
N ASN A 154 -3.16 -3.65 -16.11
CA ASN A 154 -3.12 -5.02 -15.60
C ASN A 154 -3.93 -5.11 -14.29
N ILE A 155 -4.91 -6.03 -14.23
CA ILE A 155 -5.86 -6.10 -13.10
C ILE A 155 -5.17 -6.57 -11.82
N VAL A 156 -4.24 -7.52 -11.92
CA VAL A 156 -3.51 -8.03 -10.75
C VAL A 156 -2.61 -6.94 -10.17
N PHE A 157 -1.96 -6.15 -11.02
CA PHE A 157 -1.21 -4.97 -10.60
C PHE A 157 -2.11 -3.94 -9.92
N ALA A 158 -3.20 -3.52 -10.59
CA ALA A 158 -4.14 -2.53 -10.05
C ALA A 158 -4.69 -2.96 -8.68
N THR A 159 -5.10 -4.22 -8.55
CA THR A 159 -5.60 -4.80 -7.29
C THR A 159 -4.56 -4.69 -6.17
N LYS A 160 -3.28 -4.97 -6.45
CA LYS A 160 -2.19 -4.87 -5.46
C LYS A 160 -1.96 -3.43 -4.99
N ILE A 161 -2.02 -2.46 -5.89
CA ILE A 161 -1.89 -1.04 -5.53
C ILE A 161 -3.09 -0.57 -4.72
N MET A 162 -4.31 -0.92 -5.14
CA MET A 162 -5.53 -0.59 -4.40
C MET A 162 -5.54 -1.25 -3.02
N TYR A 163 -5.06 -2.49 -2.92
CA TYR A 163 -4.86 -3.16 -1.64
C TYR A 163 -3.87 -2.42 -0.74
N LEU A 164 -2.72 -1.97 -1.26
CA LEU A 164 -1.77 -1.16 -0.50
C LEU A 164 -2.42 0.14 0.02
N ILE A 165 -3.18 0.85 -0.83
CA ILE A 165 -3.90 2.06 -0.44
C ILE A 165 -4.92 1.75 0.66
N PHE A 166 -5.67 0.66 0.52
CA PHE A 166 -6.67 0.21 1.47
C PHE A 166 -6.07 -0.06 2.85
N VAL A 167 -5.05 -0.94 2.93
CA VAL A 167 -4.45 -1.28 4.23
C VAL A 167 -3.72 -0.10 4.85
N SER A 168 -3.08 0.75 4.04
CA SER A 168 -2.41 1.97 4.52
C SER A 168 -3.40 2.98 5.06
N SER A 169 -4.54 3.15 4.39
CA SER A 169 -5.62 4.05 4.81
C SER A 169 -6.32 3.53 6.06
N ALA A 170 -6.63 2.23 6.13
CA ALA A 170 -7.20 1.59 7.32
C ALA A 170 -6.29 1.79 8.55
N THR A 171 -5.00 1.54 8.36
CA THR A 171 -4.00 1.68 9.43
C THR A 171 -3.86 3.13 9.86
N SER A 172 -3.78 4.06 8.90
CA SER A 172 -3.72 5.50 9.19
C SER A 172 -4.97 5.97 9.95
N PHE A 173 -6.16 5.56 9.51
CA PHE A 173 -7.43 5.88 10.15
C PHE A 173 -7.49 5.37 11.60
N TYR A 174 -7.02 4.15 11.84
CA TYR A 174 -6.89 3.58 13.18
C TYR A 174 -5.95 4.39 14.07
N TYR A 175 -4.74 4.73 13.58
CA TYR A 175 -3.75 5.48 14.34
C TYR A 175 -4.21 6.91 14.68
N VAL A 176 -4.86 7.59 13.73
CA VAL A 176 -5.43 8.93 13.94
C VAL A 176 -6.44 8.92 15.07
N ASN A 177 -7.36 7.95 15.08
CA ASN A 177 -8.35 7.81 16.14
C ASN A 177 -7.70 7.47 17.50
N LYS A 178 -6.69 6.59 17.50
CA LYS A 178 -5.90 6.29 18.69
C LYS A 178 -5.21 7.54 19.26
N TRP A 179 -4.58 8.36 18.42
CA TRP A 179 -3.89 9.57 18.86
C TRP A 179 -4.84 10.65 19.40
N LYS A 180 -6.06 10.77 18.86
CA LYS A 180 -7.11 11.64 19.42
C LYS A 180 -7.45 11.25 20.86
N LEU A 181 -7.58 9.95 21.15
CA LEU A 181 -7.83 9.45 22.50
C LEU A 181 -6.68 9.80 23.45
N ILE A 182 -5.43 9.51 23.04
CA ILE A 182 -4.24 9.84 23.83
C ILE A 182 -4.19 11.34 24.13
N LYS A 183 -4.47 12.20 23.16
CA LYS A 183 -4.48 13.66 23.35
C LYS A 183 -5.56 14.11 24.34
N ARG A 184 -6.74 13.48 24.33
CA ARG A 184 -7.82 13.77 25.30
C ARG A 184 -7.43 13.36 26.72
N GLU A 185 -6.81 12.20 26.87
CA GLU A 185 -6.28 11.72 28.16
C GLU A 185 -5.23 12.69 28.71
N ILE A 186 -4.27 13.09 27.88
CA ILE A 186 -3.24 14.08 28.23
C ILE A 186 -3.87 15.39 28.76
N LYS A 187 -4.83 15.95 28.02
CA LYS A 187 -5.54 17.18 28.44
C LYS A 187 -6.30 17.01 29.76
N SER A 188 -6.88 15.83 30.00
CA SER A 188 -7.58 15.53 31.25
C SER A 188 -6.62 15.46 32.44
N TYR A 189 -5.44 14.87 32.28
CA TYR A 189 -4.41 14.86 33.33
C TYR A 189 -3.88 16.26 33.64
N GLU A 190 -3.69 17.10 32.62
CA GLU A 190 -3.21 18.47 32.80
C GLU A 190 -4.23 19.37 33.52
N LYS A 191 -5.53 19.15 33.32
CA LYS A 191 -6.59 19.90 34.01
C LYS A 191 -6.74 19.52 35.50
N LYS A 192 -6.22 18.37 35.92
CA LYS A 192 -6.29 17.88 37.31
C LYS A 192 -5.09 18.32 38.17
N LYS A 193 -4.03 18.86 37.56
CA LYS A 193 -2.89 19.49 38.25
C LYS A 193 -3.14 20.98 38.40
#